data_AF-A0A919N018-F1
#
_entry.id   AF-A0A919N018-F1
#
_cell.length_a   1.000
_cell.length_b   1.000
_cell.length_c   1.000
_cell.angle_alpha   90.00
_cell.angle_beta   90.00
_cell.angle_gamma   90.00
#
_symmetry.space_group_name_H-M   'P 1'
#
loop_
_entity.id
_entity.type
_entity.pdbx_description
1 polymer ?
#
loop_
_entity_poly.entity_id
_entity_poly.type
_entity_poly.pdbx_seq_one_letter_code
_entity_poly.pdbx_strand_id
1 'polypeptide(L)' 'MTPKTNLPGNPGPRLQAAVDAMTDATRHAFLTHLIATTSAEYLADWLKRAGTPVSASTIRTYRRTLRPHEGGRR' A
#
# COMPACT_ATOMS: atom_id res chain seq x y z
N MET A 1 3.34 -9.83 20.23
CA MET A 1 2.30 -9.11 19.46
C MET A 1 2.95 -7.91 18.82
N THR A 2 3.38 -8.04 17.56
CA THR A 2 3.91 -6.90 16.79
C THR A 2 2.76 -5.93 16.50
N PRO A 3 2.97 -4.60 16.61
CA PRO A 3 1.91 -3.64 16.38
C PRO A 3 1.47 -3.73 14.92
N LYS A 4 0.16 -3.91 14.70
CA LYS A 4 -0.47 -3.68 13.38
C LYS A 4 -0.03 -2.30 12.91
N THR A 5 0.89 -2.26 11.95
CA THR A 5 1.28 -1.01 11.33
C THR A 5 0.09 -0.55 10.50
N ASN A 6 -0.72 0.36 11.06
CA ASN A 6 -1.80 0.99 10.34
C ASN A 6 -1.18 1.75 9.17
N LEU A 7 -1.55 1.37 7.95
CA LEU A 7 -1.16 2.11 6.75
C LEU A 7 -1.59 3.58 6.93
N PRO A 8 -0.70 4.56 6.68
CA PRO A 8 -1.07 5.97 6.82
C PRO A 8 -2.23 6.34 5.88
N GLY A 9 -2.99 7.37 6.24
CA GLY A 9 -4.14 7.83 5.47
C GLY A 9 -5.37 6.92 5.60
N ASN A 10 -6.07 6.69 4.49
CA ASN A 10 -7.26 5.83 4.44
C ASN A 10 -7.03 4.66 3.45
N PRO A 11 -6.31 3.61 3.86
CA PRO A 11 -6.14 2.42 3.04
C PRO A 11 -7.51 1.76 2.81
N GLY A 12 -7.86 1.51 1.55
CA GLY A 12 -9.07 0.73 1.25
C GLY A 12 -9.02 -0.67 1.90
N PRO A 13 -10.16 -1.29 2.22
CA PRO A 13 -10.22 -2.53 3.01
C PRO A 13 -9.44 -3.69 2.38
N ARG A 14 -9.37 -3.76 1.04
CA ARG A 14 -8.57 -4.76 0.32
C ARG A 14 -7.06 -4.58 0.52
N LEU A 15 -6.58 -3.33 0.52
CA LEU A 15 -5.16 -3.06 0.71
C LEU A 15 -4.75 -3.35 2.15
N GLN A 16 -5.60 -2.99 3.11
CA GLN A 16 -5.39 -3.32 4.52
C GLN A 16 -5.36 -4.82 4.75
N ALA A 17 -6.32 -5.57 4.20
CA ALA A 17 -6.34 -7.03 4.29
C ALA A 17 -5.11 -7.69 3.65
N ALA A 18 -4.64 -7.19 2.51
CA ALA A 18 -3.43 -7.70 1.86
C ALA A 18 -2.19 -7.50 2.76
N VAL A 19 -2.04 -6.32 3.35
CA VAL A 19 -0.95 -6.03 4.29
C VAL A 19 -1.07 -6.88 5.57
N ASP A 20 -2.28 -7.10 6.07
CA ASP A 20 -2.55 -7.93 7.25
C ASP A 20 -2.29 -9.42 7.06
N ALA A 21 -2.34 -9.91 5.82
CA ALA A 21 -1.97 -11.28 5.48
C ALA A 21 -0.43 -11.48 5.33
N MET A 22 0.37 -10.42 5.26
CA MET A 22 1.82 -10.51 5.07
C MET A 22 2.57 -10.80 6.39
N THR A 23 3.68 -11.53 6.28
CA THR A 23 4.69 -11.63 7.35
C THR A 23 5.41 -10.30 7.56
N ASP A 24 6.00 -10.08 8.74
CA ASP A 24 6.64 -8.79 9.09
C ASP A 24 7.76 -8.38 8.12
N ALA A 25 8.59 -9.34 7.67
CA ALA A 25 9.65 -9.07 6.69
C ALA A 25 9.09 -8.66 5.31
N THR A 26 8.07 -9.37 4.85
CA THR A 26 7.39 -9.12 3.57
C THR A 26 6.66 -7.78 3.59
N ARG A 27 6.00 -7.48 4.71
CA ARG A 27 5.31 -6.22 4.98
C ARG A 27 6.30 -5.06 4.90
N HIS A 28 7.45 -5.15 5.55
CA HIS A 28 8.44 -4.06 5.57
C HIS A 28 8.95 -3.74 4.16
N ALA A 29 9.28 -4.76 3.37
CA ALA A 29 9.69 -4.60 1.97
C ALA A 29 8.56 -3.98 1.12
N PHE A 30 7.32 -4.48 1.28
CA PHE A 30 6.16 -3.95 0.56
C PHE A 30 5.89 -2.48 0.88
N LEU A 31 5.90 -2.10 2.16
CA LEU A 31 5.68 -0.72 2.60
C LEU A 31 6.74 0.24 2.02
N THR A 32 8.00 -0.19 1.97
CA THR A 32 9.09 0.57 1.36
C THR A 32 8.80 0.86 -0.12
N HIS A 33 8.39 -0.16 -0.88
CA HIS A 33 8.04 0.00 -2.29
C HIS A 33 6.71 0.70 -2.54
N LEU A 34 5.75 0.59 -1.61
CA LEU A 34 4.44 1.21 -1.70
C LEU A 34 4.53 2.73 -1.74
N ILE A 35 5.44 3.32 -0.97
CA ILE A 35 5.67 4.78 -0.93
C ILE A 35 6.77 5.25 -1.88
N ALA A 36 7.57 4.34 -2.45
CA ALA A 36 8.64 4.66 -3.38
C ALA A 36 8.17 4.81 -4.85
N THR A 37 9.14 4.93 -5.76
CA THR A 37 8.93 5.10 -7.21
C THR A 37 8.57 3.80 -7.95
N THR A 38 8.48 2.67 -7.24
CA THR A 38 8.08 1.38 -7.83
C THR A 38 6.72 1.50 -8.50
N SER A 39 6.55 0.92 -9.70
CA SER A 39 5.29 1.03 -10.44
C SER A 39 4.15 0.33 -9.71
N ALA A 40 2.93 0.86 -9.86
CA ALA A 40 1.74 0.27 -9.24
C ALA A 40 1.41 -1.09 -9.87
N GLU A 41 1.75 -1.27 -11.14
CA GLU A 41 1.62 -2.49 -11.93
C GLU A 41 2.51 -3.59 -11.39
N TYR A 42 3.78 -3.28 -11.09
CA TYR A 42 4.70 -4.23 -10.50
C TYR A 42 4.21 -4.69 -9.13
N LEU A 43 3.77 -3.75 -8.28
CA LEU A 43 3.22 -4.09 -6.97
C LEU A 43 1.94 -4.93 -7.06
N ALA A 44 1.07 -4.64 -8.02
CA ALA A 44 -0.13 -5.43 -8.26
C ALA A 44 0.20 -6.86 -8.71
N ASP A 45 1.16 -7.04 -9.61
CA ASP A 45 1.62 -8.38 -10.03
C ASP A 45 2.27 -9.14 -8.86
N TRP A 46 3.11 -8.46 -8.09
CA TRP A 46 3.75 -9.04 -6.91
C TRP A 46 2.72 -9.50 -5.87
N LEU A 47 1.73 -8.67 -5.56
CA LEU A 47 0.62 -9.00 -4.66
C LEU A 47 -0.23 -10.17 -5.18
N LYS A 48 -0.47 -10.20 -6.49
CA LYS A 48 -1.18 -11.32 -7.14
C LYS A 48 -0.41 -12.63 -6.98
N ARG A 49 0.92 -12.63 -7.17
CA ARG A 49 1.78 -13.81 -6.95
C ARG A 49 1.83 -14.24 -5.49
N ALA A 50 1.74 -13.29 -4.57
CA ALA A 50 1.66 -13.54 -3.13
C ALA A 50 0.27 -14.01 -2.65
N GLY A 51 -0.71 -14.19 -3.55
CA GLY A 51 -2.04 -14.69 -3.22
C GLY A 51 -3.03 -13.65 -2.67
N THR A 52 -2.66 -12.36 -2.67
CA THR A 52 -3.49 -11.26 -2.16
C THR A 52 -3.72 -10.21 -3.26
N PRO A 53 -4.53 -10.50 -4.29
CA PRO A 53 -4.64 -9.64 -5.46
C PRO A 53 -5.22 -8.25 -5.11
N VAL A 54 -4.42 -7.22 -5.37
CA VAL A 54 -4.84 -5.80 -5.31
C VAL A 54 -4.58 -5.17 -6.66
N SER A 55 -5.52 -4.37 -7.15
CA SER A 55 -5.38 -3.72 -8.45
C SER A 55 -4.35 -2.58 -8.40
N ALA A 56 -3.64 -2.35 -9.50
CA ALA A 56 -2.77 -1.18 -9.64
C ALA A 56 -3.53 0.14 -9.44
N SER A 57 -4.82 0.18 -9.83
CA SER A 57 -5.69 1.34 -9.57
C SER A 57 -5.84 1.62 -8.08
N THR A 58 -6.09 0.59 -7.27
CA THR A 58 -6.18 0.71 -5.80
C THR A 58 -4.88 1.27 -5.20
N ILE A 59 -3.73 0.81 -5.70
CA ILE A 59 -2.41 1.29 -5.25
C ILE A 59 -2.21 2.77 -5.61
N ARG A 60 -2.57 3.19 -6.84
CA ARG A 60 -2.50 4.60 -7.26
C ARG A 60 -3.44 5.48 -6.45
N THR A 61 -4.68 5.03 -6.22
CA THR A 61 -5.65 5.75 -5.38
C THR A 61 -5.10 5.93 -3.97
N TYR A 62 -4.57 4.88 -3.36
CA TYR A 62 -3.95 4.96 -2.05
C TYR A 62 -2.78 5.96 -2.04
N ARG A 63 -1.84 5.85 -2.98
CA ARG A 63 -0.72 6.80 -3.13
C ARG A 63 -1.19 8.25 -3.29
N ARG A 64 -2.31 8.49 -3.99
CA ARG A 64 -2.91 9.82 -4.12
C ARG A 64 -3.41 10.36 -2.79
N THR A 65 -3.98 9.51 -1.92
CA THR A 65 -4.39 9.91 -0.57
C THR A 65 -3.22 10.22 0.35
N LEU A 66 -2.04 9.66 0.07
CA LEU A 66 -0.81 9.90 0.83
C LEU A 66 -0.06 11.16 0.41
N ARG A 67 -0.27 11.65 -0.81
CA ARG A 67 0.32 12.92 -1.22
C ARG A 67 -0.32 14.03 -0.37
N PRO A 68 0.46 14.79 0.41
CA PRO A 68 -0.06 15.97 1.06
C PRO A 68 -0.72 16.84 -0.01
N HIS A 69 -1.92 17.35 0.27
CA HIS A 69 -2.44 18.47 -0.51
C HIS A 69 -1.47 19.65 -0.32
N GLU A 70 -0.47 19.79 -1.18
CA GLU A 70 0.22 21.07 -1.44
C GLU A 70 -0.78 22.03 -2.11
N GLY A 71 -1.81 22.44 -1.35
CA GLY A 71 -2.91 23.25 -1.87
C GLY A 71 -3.86 23.80 -0.81
N GLY A 72 -3.50 23.75 0.47
CA GLY A 72 -4.26 24.34 1.58
C GLY A 72 -3.64 25.64 2.09
N ARG A 73 -3.31 26.58 1.20
CA ARG A 73 -3.19 28.02 1.55
C ARG A 73 -4.11 28.79 0.63
N ARG A 74 -5.33 29.03 1.12
CA ARG A 74 -6.08 30.26 0.88
C ARG A 74 -6.78 30.61 2.18
#